data_AF-A0A7S2M5P6-F1
#
_entry.id   AF-A0A7S2M5P6-F1
#
_cell.length_a   1.000
_cell.length_b   1.000
_cell.length_c   1.000
_cell.angle_alpha   90.00
_cell.angle_beta   90.00
_cell.angle_gamma   90.00
#
_symmetry.space_group_name_H-M   'P 1'
#
loop_
_entity.id
_entity.type
_entity.pdbx_description
1 polymer ?
#
loop_
_entity_poly.entity_id
_entity_poly.type
_entity_poly.pdbx_seq_one_letter_code
_entity_poly.pdbx_strand_id
1 'polypeptide(L)'
;RLDAEPPAEGRRAEDLVSSWRCVPAFGSQVFPRRACLFQNLYLYSEGTGRGTFVAHYVEGHSVVEDAGGGINFGSGFRSGQKLQLSIGVGAGFRDSTAYVEIVKHANLRMFMAAVYRTNVTVHDGLNLIIAPLYHFNFGHAMFDGLYPGFVSLLQFGLQDFPFRVVIRCGWQGVVEKQIPGSYARVEGVLGRLGGRGAIGAREIDGRSPKEDCPAVVHRFDVAVIGLGTNGQKLDTNGNYSLGACRDLGACRAFRRAAYRNLGLP
;
A
#
# COMPACT_ATOMS: atom_id res chain seq x y z
N ARG A 1 34.30 10.40 4.80
CA ARG A 1 33.49 11.36 5.59
C ARG A 1 32.28 11.68 4.74
N LEU A 2 31.10 11.22 5.15
CA LEU A 2 29.85 11.42 4.42
C LEU A 2 28.93 12.17 5.37
N ASP A 3 28.98 13.48 5.26
CA ASP A 3 28.09 14.40 5.95
C ASP A 3 26.78 14.42 5.15
N ALA A 4 25.90 13.46 5.45
CA ALA A 4 24.53 13.52 4.94
C ALA A 4 23.86 14.73 5.59
N GLU A 5 23.44 15.70 4.78
CA GLU A 5 22.74 16.88 5.28
C GLU A 5 21.49 16.46 6.08
N PRO A 6 21.26 17.09 7.25
CA PRO A 6 20.08 16.81 8.07
C PRO A 6 18.79 17.19 7.32
N PRO A 7 17.64 16.60 7.71
CA PRO A 7 16.36 16.84 7.04
C PRO A 7 16.01 18.32 6.96
N ALA A 8 15.35 18.70 5.85
CA ALA A 8 14.71 19.99 5.67
C ALA A 8 13.91 20.38 6.93
N GLU A 9 14.10 21.62 7.37
CA GLU A 9 13.75 22.15 8.70
C GLU A 9 12.42 21.63 9.27
N GLY A 10 12.50 20.89 10.38
CA GLY A 10 11.40 20.78 11.36
C GLY A 10 10.94 19.38 11.76
N ARG A 11 11.21 18.30 11.01
CA ARG A 11 10.86 16.93 11.45
C ARG A 11 12.01 16.28 12.20
N ARG A 12 11.69 15.71 13.37
CA ARG A 12 12.64 14.94 14.16
C ARG A 12 12.88 13.59 13.46
N ALA A 13 14.10 13.06 13.52
CA ALA A 13 14.45 11.80 12.84
C ALA A 13 13.60 10.62 13.37
N GLU A 14 13.17 10.73 14.61
CA GLU A 14 12.23 9.87 15.32
C GLU A 14 10.88 9.77 14.59
N ASP A 15 10.41 10.86 13.98
CA ASP A 15 9.13 10.93 13.27
C ASP A 15 9.14 10.14 11.96
N LEU A 16 10.31 9.66 11.53
CA LEU A 16 10.51 8.91 10.29
C LEU A 16 10.59 7.39 10.51
N VAL A 17 10.68 6.96 11.77
CA VAL A 17 10.67 5.55 12.14
C VAL A 17 9.30 4.96 11.81
N SER A 18 9.29 3.74 11.29
CA SER A 18 8.05 3.05 10.94
C SER A 18 7.30 2.61 12.20
N SER A 19 6.00 2.82 12.18
CA SER A 19 5.07 2.24 13.15
C SER A 19 4.00 1.47 12.39
N TRP A 20 3.40 0.43 12.97
CA TRP A 20 2.35 -0.30 12.28
C TRP A 20 1.38 -1.01 13.21
N ARG A 21 0.18 -1.24 12.68
CA ARG A 21 -0.88 -2.04 13.29
C ARG A 21 -1.47 -2.96 12.24
N CYS A 22 -1.55 -4.25 12.55
CA CYS A 22 -2.21 -5.22 11.69
C CYS A 22 -3.49 -5.76 12.33
N VAL A 23 -4.49 -6.03 11.50
CA VAL A 23 -5.74 -6.71 11.86
C VAL A 23 -5.97 -7.89 10.91
N PRO A 24 -6.69 -8.94 11.33
CA PRO A 24 -7.20 -9.93 10.39
C PRO A 24 -8.01 -9.24 9.28
N ALA A 25 -7.69 -9.52 8.02
CA ALA A 25 -8.39 -8.89 6.91
C ALA A 25 -9.82 -9.45 6.82
N PHE A 26 -10.80 -8.61 6.52
CA PHE A 26 -12.20 -9.07 6.47
C PHE A 26 -12.39 -10.19 5.44
N GLY A 27 -13.14 -11.23 5.79
CA GLY A 27 -13.35 -12.40 4.92
C GLY A 27 -12.21 -13.44 4.97
N SER A 28 -11.19 -13.23 5.79
CA SER A 28 -10.03 -14.13 5.88
C SER A 28 -10.21 -15.29 6.87
N GLN A 29 -11.44 -15.76 7.13
CA GLN A 29 -11.70 -16.82 8.12
C GLN A 29 -11.12 -18.17 7.69
N VAL A 30 -11.16 -18.47 6.39
CA VAL A 30 -10.66 -19.73 5.82
C VAL A 30 -9.17 -19.68 5.54
N PHE A 31 -8.69 -18.55 5.01
CA PHE A 31 -7.29 -18.31 4.69
C PHE A 31 -6.81 -17.10 5.47
N PRO A 32 -6.01 -17.27 6.54
CA PRO A 32 -5.55 -16.15 7.35
C PRO A 32 -4.84 -15.10 6.51
N ARG A 33 -5.43 -13.91 6.42
CA ARG A 33 -4.86 -12.73 5.76
C ARG A 33 -4.84 -11.59 6.75
N ARG A 34 -3.98 -10.62 6.50
CA ARG A 34 -3.85 -9.44 7.35
C ARG A 34 -3.93 -8.18 6.49
N ALA A 35 -4.57 -7.16 7.04
CA ALA A 35 -4.45 -5.79 6.60
C ALA A 35 -3.60 -5.06 7.64
N CYS A 36 -2.68 -4.22 7.19
CA CYS A 36 -1.77 -3.49 8.06
C CYS A 36 -1.80 -2.01 7.68
N LEU A 37 -1.92 -1.16 8.70
CA LEU A 37 -1.74 0.27 8.65
C LEU A 37 -0.32 0.58 9.12
N PHE A 38 0.46 1.24 8.28
CA PHE A 38 1.81 1.70 8.58
C PHE A 38 1.85 3.22 8.63
N GLN A 39 2.63 3.76 9.56
CA GLN A 39 3.24 5.08 9.43
C GLN A 39 4.66 4.89 8.93
N ASN A 40 5.09 5.73 7.99
CA ASN A 40 6.41 5.67 7.35
C ASN A 40 6.74 4.29 6.77
N LEU A 41 6.01 3.83 5.75
CA LEU A 41 6.37 2.62 5.01
C LEU A 41 7.34 2.98 3.88
N TYR A 42 8.45 2.25 3.76
CA TYR A 42 9.43 2.47 2.71
C TYR A 42 9.28 1.42 1.61
N LEU A 43 9.50 1.81 0.36
CA LEU A 43 9.61 0.91 -0.78
C LEU A 43 10.96 1.16 -1.45
N TYR A 44 11.83 0.17 -1.38
CA TYR A 44 13.11 0.16 -2.07
C TYR A 44 12.90 -0.46 -3.45
N SER A 45 13.00 0.34 -4.51
CA SER A 45 12.82 -0.11 -5.90
C SER A 45 14.18 -0.26 -6.59
N GLU A 46 14.48 -1.46 -7.09
CA GLU A 46 15.76 -1.78 -7.73
C GLU A 46 15.74 -1.55 -9.26
N GLY A 47 14.78 -0.76 -9.79
CA GLY A 47 14.65 -0.48 -11.23
C GLY A 47 14.21 -1.66 -12.12
N THR A 48 14.24 -2.89 -11.60
CA THR A 48 13.80 -4.10 -12.30
C THR A 48 12.29 -4.36 -12.21
N GLY A 49 11.54 -3.41 -11.64
CA GLY A 49 10.14 -3.59 -11.22
C GLY A 49 9.96 -4.60 -10.09
N ARG A 50 11.05 -4.92 -9.39
CA ARG A 50 11.02 -5.56 -8.08
C ARG A 50 11.35 -4.49 -7.06
N GLY A 51 10.46 -4.36 -6.09
CA GLY A 51 10.69 -3.46 -4.97
C GLY A 51 10.21 -4.09 -3.69
N THR A 52 10.99 -3.94 -2.64
CA THR A 52 10.74 -4.52 -1.32
C THR A 52 10.19 -3.44 -0.41
N PHE A 53 9.05 -3.71 0.21
CA PHE A 53 8.57 -2.83 1.27
C PHE A 53 9.37 -3.10 2.54
N VAL A 54 9.74 -2.03 3.24
CA VAL A 54 10.53 -2.10 4.45
C VAL A 54 9.90 -1.21 5.52
N ALA A 55 9.71 -1.77 6.71
CA ALA A 55 9.35 -1.03 7.90
C ALA A 55 10.58 -1.02 8.82
N HIS A 56 11.11 0.17 9.08
CA HIS A 56 12.27 0.38 9.93
C HIS A 56 11.83 0.70 11.36
N TYR A 57 12.35 -0.04 12.34
CA TYR A 57 12.11 0.27 13.75
C TYR A 57 13.43 0.46 14.49
N VAL A 58 13.43 1.32 15.51
CA VAL A 58 14.60 1.59 16.35
C VAL A 58 14.38 0.97 17.73
N GLU A 59 15.37 0.24 18.23
CA GLU A 59 15.33 -0.38 19.56
C GLU A 59 15.16 0.66 20.67
N GLY A 60 14.29 0.36 21.65
CA GLY A 60 13.99 1.28 22.75
C GLY A 60 13.14 2.49 22.36
N HIS A 61 12.86 2.68 21.06
CA HIS A 61 11.99 3.74 20.59
C HIS A 61 10.54 3.22 20.59
N SER A 62 9.85 3.34 21.72
CA SER A 62 8.40 3.16 21.77
C SER A 62 7.76 4.32 21.02
N VAL A 63 7.09 4.02 19.90
CA VAL A 63 6.16 4.96 19.30
C VAL A 63 5.03 5.12 20.31
N VAL A 64 4.80 6.36 20.75
CA VAL A 64 3.86 6.75 21.80
C VAL A 64 2.58 5.93 21.68
N GLU A 65 2.23 5.21 22.75
CA GLU A 65 0.92 4.58 22.88
C GLU A 65 -0.13 5.70 22.81
N ASP A 66 -0.81 5.84 21.66
CA ASP A 66 -1.97 6.71 21.61
C ASP A 66 -2.97 6.24 22.68
N ALA A 67 -3.46 7.19 23.48
CA ALA A 67 -4.27 6.99 24.68
C ALA A 67 -5.61 6.24 24.45
N GLY A 68 -5.88 5.78 23.23
CA GLY A 68 -7.07 5.04 22.83
C GLY A 68 -6.97 3.52 22.95
N GLY A 69 -5.91 2.96 23.54
CA GLY A 69 -5.84 1.54 23.92
C GLY A 69 -5.99 0.57 22.74
N GLY A 70 -4.88 0.18 22.11
CA GLY A 70 -4.90 -0.95 21.18
C GLY A 70 -3.94 -0.88 20.00
N ILE A 71 -2.72 -0.39 20.20
CA ILE A 71 -1.66 -0.55 19.21
C ILE A 71 -0.49 -1.27 19.88
N ASN A 72 -0.45 -2.60 19.76
CA ASN A 72 0.76 -3.35 20.03
C ASN A 72 1.75 -3.07 18.90
N PHE A 73 2.57 -2.04 19.08
CA PHE A 73 3.65 -1.69 18.17
C PHE A 73 4.80 -2.69 18.34
N GLY A 74 5.13 -3.43 17.29
CA GLY A 74 6.38 -4.22 17.21
C GLY A 74 6.52 -5.42 18.16
N SER A 75 5.65 -5.62 19.15
CA SER A 75 5.72 -6.78 20.05
C SER A 75 5.32 -8.06 19.30
N GLY A 76 6.33 -8.84 18.92
CA GLY A 76 6.14 -10.16 18.28
C GLY A 76 6.79 -10.33 16.91
N PHE A 77 7.32 -9.27 16.31
CA PHE A 77 8.08 -9.38 15.05
C PHE A 77 9.59 -9.40 15.30
N ARG A 78 10.29 -10.36 14.70
CA ARG A 78 11.75 -10.45 14.76
C ARG A 78 12.37 -9.63 13.61
N SER A 79 13.54 -9.03 13.84
CA SER A 79 14.31 -8.42 12.75
C SER A 79 14.56 -9.43 11.64
N GLY A 80 14.39 -9.02 10.38
CA GLY A 80 14.48 -9.89 9.21
C GLY A 80 13.21 -10.73 8.94
N GLN A 81 12.18 -10.61 9.78
CA GLN A 81 10.89 -11.22 9.49
C GLN A 81 10.24 -10.50 8.31
N LYS A 82 9.64 -11.29 7.41
CA LYS A 82 8.88 -10.79 6.26
C LYS A 82 7.39 -11.00 6.50
N LEU A 83 6.63 -9.92 6.47
CA LEU A 83 5.17 -9.95 6.50
C LEU A 83 4.65 -10.16 5.10
N GLN A 84 4.11 -11.34 4.82
CA GLN A 84 3.43 -11.60 3.56
C GLN A 84 2.01 -11.03 3.63
N LEU A 85 1.69 -10.11 2.74
CA LEU A 85 0.40 -9.44 2.65
C LEU A 85 -0.20 -9.65 1.26
N SER A 86 -1.46 -10.08 1.21
CA SER A 86 -2.23 -10.10 -0.03
C SER A 86 -2.47 -8.67 -0.48
N ILE A 87 -2.20 -8.32 -1.73
CA ILE A 87 -2.41 -6.97 -2.26
C ILE A 87 -3.18 -6.96 -3.59
N GLY A 88 -3.56 -8.13 -4.12
CA GLY A 88 -4.38 -8.19 -5.32
C GLY A 88 -4.61 -9.60 -5.81
N VAL A 89 -5.14 -9.68 -7.03
CA VAL A 89 -5.26 -10.93 -7.78
C VAL A 89 -4.20 -10.96 -8.89
N GLY A 90 -3.42 -12.04 -8.90
CA GLY A 90 -2.42 -12.36 -9.90
C GLY A 90 -2.92 -13.33 -10.97
N ALA A 91 -2.01 -13.78 -11.84
CA ALA A 91 -2.34 -14.67 -12.94
C ALA A 91 -2.94 -16.00 -12.45
N GLY A 92 -3.92 -16.51 -13.19
CA GLY A 92 -4.65 -17.73 -12.83
C GLY A 92 -5.44 -17.60 -11.51
N PHE A 93 -5.92 -16.39 -11.21
CA PHE A 93 -6.64 -16.08 -9.97
C PHE A 93 -5.84 -16.42 -8.71
N ARG A 94 -4.51 -16.35 -8.77
CA ARG A 94 -3.64 -16.53 -7.61
C ARG A 94 -3.53 -15.25 -6.81
N ASP A 95 -2.97 -15.35 -5.60
CA ASP A 95 -2.80 -14.18 -4.75
C ASP A 95 -1.62 -13.38 -5.26
N SER A 96 -1.83 -12.08 -5.49
CA SER A 96 -0.72 -11.15 -5.63
C SER A 96 -0.29 -10.75 -4.24
N THR A 97 0.94 -11.06 -3.85
CA THR A 97 1.44 -10.80 -2.49
C THR A 97 2.62 -9.83 -2.50
N ALA A 98 2.65 -8.92 -1.53
CA ALA A 98 3.82 -8.15 -1.18
C ALA A 98 4.44 -8.68 0.12
N TYR A 99 5.74 -8.45 0.27
CA TYR A 99 6.43 -8.67 1.52
C TYR A 99 6.81 -7.31 2.11
N VAL A 100 6.53 -7.13 3.41
CA VAL A 100 7.09 -6.05 4.20
C VAL A 100 8.18 -6.62 5.09
N GLU A 101 9.42 -6.24 4.86
CA GLU A 101 10.56 -6.63 5.68
C GLU A 101 10.65 -5.72 6.92
N ILE A 102 10.74 -6.33 8.09
CA ILE A 102 10.92 -5.60 9.35
C ILE A 102 12.41 -5.49 9.66
N VAL A 103 12.94 -4.27 9.64
CA VAL A 103 14.37 -3.99 9.85
C VAL A 103 14.57 -3.27 11.17
N LYS A 104 15.28 -3.92 12.10
CA LYS A 104 15.70 -3.34 13.38
C LYS A 104 16.95 -2.48 13.22
N HIS A 105 16.94 -1.33 13.86
CA HIS A 105 18.11 -0.48 14.05
C HIS A 105 18.43 -0.37 15.54
N ALA A 106 19.71 -0.41 15.91
CA ALA A 106 20.13 -0.29 17.30
C ALA A 106 19.94 1.13 17.87
N ASN A 107 19.96 2.15 17.00
CA ASN A 107 19.76 3.54 17.35
C ASN A 107 19.37 4.36 16.11
N LEU A 108 18.94 5.60 16.36
CA LEU A 108 18.46 6.52 15.32
C LEU A 108 19.55 6.85 14.28
N ARG A 109 20.82 6.94 14.70
CA ARG A 109 21.94 7.20 13.78
C ARG A 109 22.08 6.09 12.72
N MET A 110 21.96 4.83 13.11
CA MET A 110 22.01 3.70 12.16
C MET A 110 20.82 3.70 11.22
N PHE A 111 19.62 4.01 11.72
CA PHE A 111 18.42 4.18 10.90
C PHE A 111 18.61 5.28 9.85
N MET A 112 19.04 6.47 10.26
CA MET A 112 19.28 7.60 9.36
C MET A 112 20.33 7.25 8.31
N ALA A 113 21.41 6.59 8.70
CA ALA A 113 22.44 6.14 7.77
C ALA A 113 21.93 5.09 6.74
N ALA A 114 20.86 4.36 7.04
CA ALA A 114 20.25 3.40 6.12
C ALA A 114 19.27 4.06 5.14
N VAL A 115 18.49 5.05 5.60
CA VAL A 115 17.45 5.71 4.79
C VAL A 115 18.01 6.85 3.93
N TYR A 116 18.96 7.64 4.45
CA TYR A 116 19.45 8.85 3.78
C TYR A 116 20.59 8.62 2.78
N ARG A 117 21.03 7.37 2.58
CA ARG A 117 21.99 7.05 1.50
C ARG A 117 21.36 7.09 0.10
N THR A 118 20.06 7.26 0.03
CA THR A 118 19.26 7.15 -1.19
C THR A 118 18.37 8.37 -1.34
N ASN A 119 18.09 8.78 -2.57
CA ASN A 119 17.07 9.79 -2.84
C ASN A 119 15.70 9.21 -2.47
N VAL A 120 15.07 9.79 -1.46
CA VAL A 120 13.75 9.37 -0.96
C VAL A 120 12.66 10.26 -1.55
N THR A 121 11.80 9.68 -2.39
CA THR A 121 10.56 10.30 -2.84
C THR A 121 9.49 10.14 -1.77
N VAL A 122 9.01 11.26 -1.22
CA VAL A 122 8.02 11.26 -0.14
C VAL A 122 6.60 11.36 -0.70
N HIS A 123 5.72 10.48 -0.21
CA HIS A 123 4.30 10.42 -0.51
C HIS A 123 3.48 10.71 0.74
N ASP A 124 3.04 11.95 0.84
CA ASP A 124 2.28 12.47 1.97
C ASP A 124 0.84 11.93 2.07
N GLY A 125 0.26 11.98 3.26
CA GLY A 125 -1.13 11.58 3.50
C GLY A 125 -1.36 10.07 3.42
N LEU A 126 -2.63 9.68 3.26
CA LEU A 126 -3.08 8.29 3.23
C LEU A 126 -2.83 7.66 1.85
N ASN A 127 -2.17 6.51 1.82
CA ASN A 127 -1.88 5.74 0.63
C ASN A 127 -2.48 4.33 0.74
N LEU A 128 -3.12 3.84 -0.32
CA LEU A 128 -3.67 2.48 -0.40
C LEU A 128 -2.88 1.66 -1.43
N ILE A 129 -2.17 0.63 -0.97
CA ILE A 129 -1.29 -0.19 -1.80
C ILE A 129 -2.04 -1.42 -2.30
N ILE A 130 -2.13 -1.55 -3.63
CA ILE A 130 -2.81 -2.66 -4.32
C ILE A 130 -1.96 -3.16 -5.50
N ALA A 131 -2.23 -4.38 -5.98
CA ALA A 131 -1.60 -4.97 -7.15
C ALA A 131 -2.57 -5.80 -8.02
N PRO A 132 -3.61 -5.15 -8.60
CA PRO A 132 -4.46 -5.78 -9.60
C PRO A 132 -3.67 -6.02 -10.91
N LEU A 133 -3.35 -7.28 -11.23
CA LEU A 133 -2.54 -7.63 -12.40
C LEU A 133 -3.17 -7.14 -13.72
N TYR A 134 -4.49 -7.18 -13.83
CA TYR A 134 -5.25 -6.84 -15.04
C TYR A 134 -5.85 -5.43 -15.02
N HIS A 135 -5.21 -4.47 -14.35
CA HIS A 135 -5.78 -3.13 -14.13
C HIS A 135 -5.85 -2.23 -15.37
N PHE A 136 -5.45 -2.70 -16.56
CA PHE A 136 -5.87 -2.07 -17.82
C PHE A 136 -7.38 -2.22 -18.07
N ASN A 137 -8.03 -3.15 -17.38
CA ASN A 137 -9.48 -3.31 -17.34
C ASN A 137 -10.01 -2.72 -16.03
N PHE A 138 -10.95 -1.77 -16.12
CA PHE A 138 -11.51 -1.09 -14.96
C PHE A 138 -12.21 -2.05 -13.98
N GLY A 139 -12.95 -3.04 -14.48
CA GLY A 139 -13.60 -4.04 -13.64
C GLY A 139 -12.60 -4.81 -12.78
N HIS A 140 -11.51 -5.30 -13.40
CA HIS A 140 -10.43 -5.95 -12.66
C HIS A 140 -9.72 -4.99 -11.70
N ALA A 141 -9.40 -3.78 -12.13
CA ALA A 141 -8.76 -2.78 -11.26
C ALA A 141 -9.59 -2.50 -9.99
N MET A 142 -10.92 -2.46 -10.14
CA MET A 142 -11.88 -2.26 -9.06
C MET A 142 -11.99 -3.49 -8.16
N PHE A 143 -12.33 -4.65 -8.71
CA PHE A 143 -12.71 -5.83 -7.92
C PHE A 143 -11.53 -6.69 -7.48
N ASP A 144 -10.37 -6.58 -8.13
CA ASP A 144 -9.16 -7.33 -7.75
C ASP A 144 -8.21 -6.52 -6.86
N GLY A 145 -8.44 -5.22 -6.70
CA GLY A 145 -7.53 -4.32 -6.00
C GLY A 145 -8.24 -3.25 -5.19
N LEU A 146 -8.85 -2.26 -5.85
CA LEU A 146 -9.31 -1.03 -5.19
C LEU A 146 -10.40 -1.30 -4.14
N TYR A 147 -11.46 -2.03 -4.49
CA TYR A 147 -12.56 -2.29 -3.57
C TYR A 147 -12.14 -3.16 -2.36
N PRO A 148 -11.45 -4.31 -2.54
CA PRO A 148 -10.94 -5.07 -1.40
C PRO A 148 -9.96 -4.27 -0.53
N GLY A 149 -9.12 -3.42 -1.13
CA GLY A 149 -8.24 -2.51 -0.40
C GLY A 149 -9.01 -1.43 0.37
N PHE A 150 -10.11 -0.91 -0.18
CA PHE A 150 -10.98 0.03 0.52
C PHE A 150 -11.67 -0.62 1.74
N VAL A 151 -12.05 -1.91 1.65
CA VAL A 151 -12.54 -2.65 2.82
C VAL A 151 -11.51 -2.62 3.95
N SER A 152 -10.22 -2.71 3.62
CA SER A 152 -9.15 -2.57 4.62
C SER A 152 -9.07 -1.17 5.21
N LEU A 153 -9.28 -0.10 4.42
CA LEU A 153 -9.42 1.27 4.96
C LEU A 153 -10.58 1.36 5.97
N LEU A 154 -11.72 0.75 5.65
CA LEU A 154 -12.90 0.70 6.52
C LEU A 154 -12.60 -0.03 7.84
N GLN A 155 -11.83 -1.13 7.82
CA GLN A 155 -11.41 -1.84 9.03
C GLN A 155 -10.53 -0.99 9.97
N PHE A 156 -9.86 0.03 9.43
CA PHE A 156 -9.07 0.99 10.20
C PHE A 156 -9.81 2.30 10.52
N GLY A 157 -11.09 2.43 10.13
CA GLY A 157 -11.85 3.67 10.30
C GLY A 157 -11.38 4.82 9.40
N LEU A 158 -10.70 4.51 8.29
CA LEU A 158 -10.08 5.48 7.39
C LEU A 158 -10.87 5.73 6.09
N GLN A 159 -12.04 5.13 5.94
CA GLN A 159 -12.86 5.20 4.72
C GLN A 159 -13.30 6.63 4.33
N ASP A 160 -13.31 7.55 5.29
CA ASP A 160 -13.78 8.92 5.09
C ASP A 160 -12.68 9.90 4.66
N PHE A 161 -11.42 9.46 4.65
CA PHE A 161 -10.30 10.28 4.23
C PHE A 161 -9.96 10.04 2.74
N PRO A 162 -9.65 11.09 1.97
CA PRO A 162 -9.05 10.93 0.65
C PRO A 162 -7.72 10.18 0.73
N PHE A 163 -7.49 9.28 -0.21
CA PHE A 163 -6.29 8.45 -0.29
C PHE A 163 -5.71 8.40 -1.70
N ARG A 164 -4.41 8.18 -1.77
CA ARG A 164 -3.69 7.96 -3.03
C ARG A 164 -3.68 6.47 -3.33
N VAL A 165 -4.03 6.08 -4.55
CA VAL A 165 -3.95 4.66 -4.97
C VAL A 165 -2.54 4.37 -5.44
N VAL A 166 -1.89 3.38 -4.83
CA VAL A 166 -0.54 2.96 -5.19
C VAL A 166 -0.62 1.59 -5.85
N ILE A 167 -0.40 1.55 -7.17
CA ILE A 167 -0.60 0.34 -7.97
C ILE A 167 0.76 -0.31 -8.19
N ARG A 168 0.94 -1.53 -7.66
CA ARG A 168 2.11 -2.36 -7.87
C ARG A 168 1.83 -3.36 -8.97
N CYS A 169 2.79 -3.56 -9.88
CA CYS A 169 2.76 -4.54 -10.96
C CYS A 169 1.56 -4.44 -11.92
N GLY A 170 1.40 -5.42 -12.81
CA GLY A 170 0.28 -5.48 -13.76
C GLY A 170 0.49 -4.74 -15.07
N TRP A 171 1.49 -3.86 -15.17
CA TRP A 171 1.80 -3.22 -16.44
C TRP A 171 2.46 -4.20 -17.42
N GLN A 172 1.79 -4.43 -18.56
CA GLN A 172 2.24 -5.31 -19.62
C GLN A 172 2.26 -4.53 -20.94
N GLY A 173 3.46 -4.40 -21.52
CA GLY A 173 3.64 -3.61 -22.74
C GLY A 173 2.86 -4.13 -23.95
N VAL A 174 2.46 -5.40 -23.96
CA VAL A 174 1.62 -5.97 -25.05
C VAL A 174 0.24 -5.34 -25.08
N VAL A 175 -0.41 -5.21 -23.92
CA VAL A 175 -1.74 -4.59 -23.81
C VAL A 175 -1.65 -3.11 -24.17
N GLU A 176 -0.64 -2.41 -23.68
CA GLU A 176 -0.46 -0.99 -24.01
C GLU A 176 -0.20 -0.76 -25.51
N LYS A 177 0.50 -1.68 -26.18
CA LYS A 177 0.68 -1.61 -27.65
C LYS A 177 -0.63 -1.81 -28.42
N GLN A 178 -1.50 -2.70 -27.95
CA GLN A 178 -2.79 -2.98 -28.59
C GLN A 178 -3.85 -1.92 -28.26
N ILE A 179 -3.83 -1.39 -27.05
CA ILE A 179 -4.79 -0.41 -26.54
C ILE A 179 -4.01 0.71 -25.81
N PRO A 180 -3.44 1.67 -26.58
CA PRO A 180 -2.66 2.76 -26.01
C PRO A 180 -3.43 3.55 -24.95
N GLY A 181 -2.76 3.88 -23.85
CA GLY A 181 -3.28 4.59 -22.69
C GLY A 181 -4.28 3.80 -21.85
N SER A 182 -4.45 2.48 -22.08
CA SER A 182 -5.41 1.67 -21.32
C SER A 182 -5.12 1.70 -19.82
N TYR A 183 -3.86 1.49 -19.46
CA TYR A 183 -3.40 1.59 -18.08
C TYR A 183 -3.61 3.00 -17.52
N ALA A 184 -3.01 4.03 -18.14
CA ALA A 184 -3.06 5.40 -17.64
C ALA A 184 -4.50 5.92 -17.44
N ARG A 185 -5.45 5.56 -18.33
CA ARG A 185 -6.87 5.90 -18.16
C ARG A 185 -7.46 5.25 -16.93
N VAL A 186 -7.25 3.95 -16.73
CA VAL A 186 -7.80 3.25 -15.55
C VAL A 186 -7.13 3.72 -14.27
N GLU A 187 -5.80 3.82 -14.23
CA GLU A 187 -5.06 4.36 -13.08
C GLU A 187 -5.53 5.77 -12.72
N GLY A 188 -5.76 6.64 -13.71
CA GLY A 188 -6.32 7.97 -13.52
C GLY A 188 -7.73 7.95 -12.91
N VAL A 189 -8.61 7.03 -13.36
CA VAL A 189 -9.93 6.83 -12.75
C VAL A 189 -9.80 6.36 -11.30
N LEU A 190 -8.94 5.38 -11.01
CA LEU A 190 -8.72 4.91 -9.64
C LEU A 190 -8.20 6.05 -8.74
N GLY A 191 -7.29 6.87 -9.24
CA GLY A 191 -6.76 8.02 -8.51
C GLY A 191 -7.82 9.07 -8.18
N ARG A 192 -8.76 9.31 -9.10
CA ARG A 192 -9.94 10.16 -8.84
C ARG A 192 -10.88 9.54 -7.82
N LEU A 193 -11.10 8.22 -7.84
CA LEU A 193 -11.89 7.52 -6.83
C LEU A 193 -11.25 7.60 -5.44
N GLY A 194 -9.91 7.58 -5.35
CA GLY A 194 -9.19 7.78 -4.10
C GLY A 194 -9.19 9.23 -3.60
N GLY A 195 -9.24 10.21 -4.52
CA GLY A 195 -9.29 11.64 -4.20
C GLY A 195 -7.92 12.29 -3.95
N ARG A 196 -6.82 11.53 -4.00
CA ARG A 196 -5.43 12.07 -3.97
C ARG A 196 -4.56 11.63 -5.16
N GLY A 197 -5.20 11.20 -6.25
CA GLY A 197 -4.50 10.69 -7.43
C GLY A 197 -4.01 9.25 -7.28
N ALA A 198 -3.23 8.80 -8.25
CA ALA A 198 -2.65 7.47 -8.27
C ALA A 198 -1.16 7.53 -8.60
N ILE A 199 -0.39 6.60 -8.02
CA ILE A 199 0.97 6.27 -8.43
C ILE A 199 0.84 5.01 -9.27
N GLY A 200 1.04 5.15 -10.57
CA GLY A 200 0.89 4.06 -11.53
C GLY A 200 1.98 3.01 -11.39
N ALA A 201 1.71 1.81 -11.88
CA ALA A 201 2.66 0.70 -11.84
C ALA A 201 3.99 1.06 -12.53
N ARG A 202 3.92 1.85 -13.62
CA ARG A 202 5.11 2.28 -14.35
C ARG A 202 5.99 3.24 -13.53
N GLU A 203 5.37 4.15 -12.78
CA GLU A 203 6.06 5.14 -11.96
C GLU A 203 6.78 4.47 -10.79
N ILE A 204 6.10 3.56 -10.10
CA ILE A 204 6.64 2.92 -8.89
C ILE A 204 7.64 1.80 -9.18
N ASP A 205 7.45 1.07 -10.29
CA ASP A 205 8.32 -0.05 -10.67
C ASP A 205 9.52 0.42 -11.52
N GLY A 206 9.65 1.72 -11.81
CA GLY A 206 10.87 2.34 -12.35
C GLY A 206 11.30 1.87 -13.74
N ARG A 207 10.38 1.32 -14.55
CA ARG A 207 10.73 0.70 -15.84
C ARG A 207 10.98 1.73 -16.94
N SER A 208 12.15 2.36 -16.91
CA SER A 208 12.88 2.61 -18.15
C SER A 208 13.97 1.54 -18.26
N PRO A 209 13.79 0.45 -19.04
CA PRO A 209 14.79 -0.61 -19.17
C PRO A 209 16.06 -0.19 -19.93
N LYS A 210 16.31 1.11 -20.09
CA LYS A 210 17.36 1.64 -20.98
C LYS A 210 18.42 2.48 -20.30
N GLU A 211 18.33 2.76 -19.01
CA GLU A 211 19.31 3.62 -18.33
C GLU A 211 19.59 3.06 -16.94
N ASP A 212 20.81 3.24 -16.44
CA ASP A 212 21.21 3.00 -15.05
C ASP A 212 20.38 3.92 -14.13
N CYS A 213 19.11 3.57 -13.91
CA CYS A 213 18.27 4.28 -12.97
C CYS A 213 18.78 3.96 -11.56
N PRO A 214 19.24 4.96 -10.79
CA PRO A 214 19.66 4.73 -9.42
C PRO A 214 18.48 4.15 -8.63
N ALA A 215 18.78 3.31 -7.63
CA ALA A 215 17.77 2.78 -6.73
C ALA A 215 16.95 3.95 -6.13
N VAL A 216 15.63 3.91 -6.35
CA VAL A 216 14.70 4.93 -5.83
C VAL A 216 14.04 4.37 -4.59
N VAL A 217 13.99 5.17 -3.53
CA VAL A 217 13.26 4.84 -2.32
C VAL A 217 12.01 5.69 -2.27
N HIS A 218 10.86 5.08 -2.09
CA HIS A 218 9.61 5.79 -1.82
C HIS A 218 9.26 5.68 -0.33
N ARG A 219 8.92 6.79 0.32
CA ARG A 219 8.37 6.78 1.68
C ARG A 219 6.90 7.16 1.64
N PHE A 220 6.04 6.35 2.23
CA PHE A 220 4.62 6.63 2.40
C PHE A 220 4.38 7.04 3.86
N ASP A 221 3.95 8.28 4.09
CA ASP A 221 3.75 8.82 5.44
C ASP A 221 2.70 7.99 6.20
N VAL A 222 1.56 7.67 5.54
CA VAL A 222 0.57 6.71 6.03
C VAL A 222 0.21 5.75 4.89
N ALA A 223 0.28 4.45 5.15
CA ALA A 223 -0.01 3.43 4.15
C ALA A 223 -0.87 2.30 4.71
N VAL A 224 -1.91 1.92 3.97
CA VAL A 224 -2.66 0.68 4.19
C VAL A 224 -2.28 -0.32 3.10
N ILE A 225 -1.88 -1.51 3.54
CA ILE A 225 -1.46 -2.63 2.70
C ILE A 225 -1.99 -3.94 3.27
N GLY A 226 -2.40 -4.86 2.40
CA GLY A 226 -3.04 -6.10 2.82
C GLY A 226 -4.54 -6.06 2.57
N LEU A 227 -5.07 -7.04 1.83
CA LEU A 227 -6.49 -7.17 1.51
C LEU A 227 -7.06 -8.53 1.91
N GLY A 228 -8.36 -8.53 2.16
CA GLY A 228 -9.14 -9.72 2.50
C GLY A 228 -9.54 -10.54 1.29
N THR A 229 -10.58 -11.35 1.42
CA THR A 229 -11.14 -12.19 0.34
C THR A 229 -12.30 -11.52 -0.40
N ASN A 230 -12.44 -10.21 -0.26
CA ASN A 230 -13.57 -9.42 -0.81
C ASN A 230 -13.40 -9.03 -2.29
N GLY A 231 -12.59 -9.77 -3.03
CA GLY A 231 -12.34 -9.55 -4.45
C GLY A 231 -12.87 -10.69 -5.32
N GLN A 232 -12.72 -10.55 -6.64
CA GLN A 232 -13.24 -11.52 -7.62
C GLN A 232 -12.75 -12.97 -7.38
N LYS A 233 -11.60 -13.13 -6.73
CA LYS A 233 -10.91 -14.41 -6.52
C LYS A 233 -11.65 -15.39 -5.60
N LEU A 234 -12.34 -14.92 -4.57
CA LEU A 234 -12.82 -15.78 -3.47
C LEU A 234 -14.25 -15.48 -3.03
N ASP A 235 -14.86 -14.41 -3.51
CA ASP A 235 -16.29 -14.18 -3.29
C ASP A 235 -17.10 -15.03 -4.29
N THR A 236 -16.98 -16.36 -4.20
CA THR A 236 -17.83 -17.35 -4.87
C THR A 236 -19.19 -17.46 -4.19
N ASN A 237 -19.67 -16.35 -3.61
CA ASN A 237 -20.93 -16.33 -2.89
C ASN A 237 -22.05 -16.32 -3.93
N GLY A 238 -22.75 -17.45 -4.05
CA GLY A 238 -23.88 -17.62 -4.98
C GLY A 238 -25.06 -16.68 -4.74
N ASN A 239 -24.98 -15.82 -3.72
CA ASN A 239 -26.02 -14.86 -3.33
C ASN A 239 -25.88 -13.47 -3.97
N TYR A 240 -25.04 -13.28 -5.00
CA TYR A 240 -24.85 -12.02 -5.73
C TYR A 240 -24.43 -10.80 -4.88
N SER A 241 -24.06 -10.98 -3.60
CA SER A 241 -23.69 -9.91 -2.68
C SER A 241 -22.34 -10.17 -2.02
N LEU A 242 -21.46 -9.17 -2.01
CA LEU A 242 -20.14 -9.27 -1.38
C LEU A 242 -20.25 -9.28 0.15
N GLY A 243 -19.52 -10.16 0.85
CA GLY A 243 -19.61 -10.32 2.31
C GLY A 243 -19.42 -9.00 3.08
N ALA A 244 -18.38 -8.23 2.73
CA ALA A 244 -18.13 -6.92 3.35
C ALA A 244 -19.25 -5.89 3.08
N CYS A 245 -20.00 -6.00 1.98
CA CYS A 245 -21.11 -5.10 1.71
C CYS A 245 -22.26 -5.31 2.69
N ARG A 246 -22.52 -6.56 3.08
CA ARG A 246 -23.56 -6.92 4.05
C ARG A 246 -23.11 -6.60 5.47
N ASP A 247 -21.92 -7.09 5.84
CA ASP A 247 -21.53 -7.14 7.25
C ASP A 247 -20.88 -5.82 7.72
N LEU A 248 -20.24 -5.07 6.81
CA LEU A 248 -19.59 -3.78 7.11
C LEU A 248 -20.27 -2.58 6.45
N GLY A 249 -21.31 -2.80 5.62
CA GLY A 249 -21.87 -1.73 4.79
C GLY A 249 -20.87 -1.21 3.73
N ALA A 250 -19.83 -1.97 3.38
CA ALA A 250 -18.70 -1.51 2.61
C ALA A 250 -19.07 -0.96 1.22
N CYS A 251 -20.04 -1.57 0.50
CA CYS A 251 -20.55 -1.03 -0.76
C CYS A 251 -21.08 0.40 -0.62
N ARG A 252 -21.84 0.66 0.46
CA ARG A 252 -22.46 1.97 0.70
C ARG A 252 -21.41 3.01 1.09
N ALA A 253 -20.43 2.61 1.91
CA ALA A 253 -19.29 3.44 2.28
C ALA A 253 -18.41 3.76 1.07
N PHE A 254 -18.07 2.76 0.24
CA PHE A 254 -17.27 2.93 -0.97
C PHE A 254 -17.94 3.86 -1.96
N ARG A 255 -19.24 3.64 -2.25
CA ARG A 255 -20.02 4.54 -3.12
C ARG A 255 -19.99 5.98 -2.61
N ARG A 256 -20.20 6.18 -1.31
CA ARG A 256 -20.17 7.53 -0.69
C ARG A 256 -18.80 8.19 -0.85
N ALA A 257 -17.72 7.47 -0.55
CA ALA A 257 -16.36 7.97 -0.70
C ALA A 257 -16.06 8.32 -2.16
N ALA A 258 -16.41 7.44 -3.10
CA ALA A 258 -16.26 7.65 -4.53
C ALA A 258 -17.03 8.89 -5.02
N TYR A 259 -18.30 9.04 -4.64
CA TYR A 259 -19.12 10.17 -5.07
C TYR A 259 -18.56 11.49 -4.51
N ARG A 260 -18.22 11.52 -3.22
CA ARG A 260 -17.56 12.67 -2.59
C ARG A 260 -16.27 13.07 -3.33
N ASN A 261 -15.40 12.10 -3.62
CA ASN A 261 -14.12 12.36 -4.28
C ASN A 261 -14.27 12.77 -5.75
N LEU A 262 -15.37 12.38 -6.40
CA LEU A 262 -15.72 12.78 -7.77
C LEU A 262 -16.52 14.10 -7.84
N GLY A 263 -16.93 14.68 -6.70
CA GLY A 263 -17.79 15.85 -6.65
C GLY A 263 -19.23 15.57 -7.11
N LEU A 264 -19.70 14.34 -6.90
CA LEU A 264 -21.05 13.90 -7.26
C LEU A 264 -22.00 13.98 -6.05
N PRO A 265 -23.30 14.27 -6.27
CA PRO A 265 -24.32 14.36 -5.22
C PRO A 265 -24.63 13.01 -4.56
#